data_AF-F2SKF3-F1
#
_entry.id   AF-F2SKF3-F1
#
_cell.length_a   1.000
_cell.length_b   1.000
_cell.length_c   1.000
_cell.angle_alpha   90.00
_cell.angle_beta   90.00
_cell.angle_gamma   90.00
#
_symmetry.space_group_name_H-M   'P 1'
#
loop_
_entity.id
_entity.type
_entity.pdbx_description
1 polymer ?
#
loop_
_entity_poly.entity_id
_entity_poly.type
_entity_poly.pdbx_seq_one_letter_code
_entity_poly.pdbx_strand_id
1 'polypeptide(L)'
;MIASVHRLYMAQRLFSRPVSVRSCLFSSTSTPIVAPGVSESQVSDELRELLKAGWVLDQPRSGIEKSYYFKTYTKCQDFFNTVAIRSKAKNHHSTMIIKAGSVHVHWTTHHPRGLTLLDTLMARYCDEQSASIGTVDQNQSKKCHPAPA
;
A
#
# COMPACT_ATOMS: atom_id res chain seq x y z
N MET A 1 67.61 -26.17 7.76
CA MET A 1 67.72 -26.24 9.24
C MET A 1 66.66 -25.31 9.83
N ILE A 2 65.67 -25.88 10.53
CA ILE A 2 65.06 -25.43 11.81
C ILE A 2 65.12 -23.91 12.13
N ALA A 3 64.07 -23.22 12.55
CA ALA A 3 62.95 -23.64 13.39
C ALA A 3 61.72 -22.71 13.28
N SER A 4 60.57 -23.34 13.51
CA SER A 4 59.26 -22.77 13.78
C SER A 4 59.26 -21.92 15.05
N VAL A 5 58.53 -20.81 15.04
CA VAL A 5 58.09 -20.09 16.24
C VAL A 5 56.58 -19.87 16.14
N HIS A 6 55.84 -20.77 16.80
CA HIS A 6 54.42 -20.61 17.10
C HIS A 6 54.23 -19.47 18.10
N ARG A 7 53.47 -18.43 17.70
CA ARG A 7 52.91 -17.46 18.64
C ARG A 7 51.43 -17.75 18.82
N LEU A 8 51.11 -18.46 19.91
CA LEU A 8 49.77 -18.64 20.42
C LEU A 8 49.18 -17.26 20.78
N TYR A 9 48.14 -16.84 20.07
CA TYR A 9 47.24 -15.78 20.54
C TYR A 9 45.94 -16.44 21.01
N MET A 10 45.69 -16.33 22.31
CA MET A 10 44.42 -16.66 22.95
C MET A 10 43.37 -15.64 22.47
N ALA A 11 42.46 -16.08 21.59
CA ALA A 11 41.28 -15.30 21.22
C ALA A 11 40.34 -15.23 22.43
N GLN A 12 40.28 -14.07 23.08
CA GLN A 12 39.29 -13.77 24.10
C GLN A 12 37.90 -13.77 23.46
N ARG A 13 37.04 -14.69 23.90
CA ARG A 13 35.63 -14.75 23.48
C ARG A 13 34.90 -13.53 24.02
N LEU A 14 34.63 -12.55 23.16
CA LEU A 14 33.68 -11.49 23.44
C LEU A 14 32.28 -12.12 23.46
N PHE A 15 31.71 -12.29 24.66
CA PHE A 15 30.32 -12.66 24.83
C PHE A 15 29.44 -11.50 24.36
N SER A 16 28.91 -11.58 23.14
CA SER A 16 27.86 -10.69 22.67
C SER A 16 26.59 -10.95 23.48
N ARG A 17 26.15 -9.96 24.26
CA ARG A 17 24.87 -9.96 24.96
C ARG A 17 23.74 -10.06 23.92
N PRO A 18 22.73 -10.92 24.08
CA PRO A 18 21.60 -10.93 23.18
C PRO A 18 20.84 -9.61 23.36
N VAL A 19 20.76 -8.82 22.29
CA VAL A 19 19.79 -7.72 22.21
C VAL A 19 18.42 -8.36 22.20
N SER A 20 17.67 -8.16 23.29
CA SER A 20 16.25 -8.50 23.33
C SER A 20 15.54 -7.59 22.34
N VAL A 21 15.36 -8.08 21.12
CA VAL A 21 14.43 -7.48 20.17
C VAL A 21 13.06 -7.79 20.74
N ARG A 22 12.51 -6.83 21.50
CA ARG A 22 11.08 -6.84 21.83
C ARG A 22 10.34 -6.94 20.52
N SER A 23 9.73 -8.11 20.29
CA SER A 23 8.70 -8.28 19.29
C SER A 23 7.56 -7.35 19.68
N CYS A 24 7.58 -6.13 19.15
CA CYS A 24 6.41 -5.29 19.14
C CYS A 24 5.44 -5.97 18.17
N LEU A 25 4.44 -6.63 18.73
CA LEU A 25 3.25 -7.05 18.03
C LEU A 25 2.66 -5.81 17.34
N PHE A 26 2.95 -5.64 16.05
CA PHE A 26 2.28 -4.64 15.22
C PHE A 26 0.85 -5.16 14.97
N SER A 27 -0.03 -4.87 15.91
CA SER A 27 -1.47 -4.86 15.66
C SER A 27 -2.02 -3.56 16.24
N SER A 28 -1.74 -2.48 15.55
CA SER A 28 -2.43 -1.21 15.73
C SER A 28 -3.37 -1.03 14.55
N THR A 29 -4.50 -1.75 14.55
CA THR A 29 -5.63 -1.35 13.71
C THR A 29 -6.13 -0.02 14.27
N SER A 30 -5.61 1.07 13.72
CA SER A 30 -5.99 2.42 14.10
C SER A 30 -7.47 2.63 13.83
N THR A 31 -8.20 3.21 14.78
CA THR A 31 -9.63 3.49 14.63
C THR A 31 -9.85 4.52 13.51
N PRO A 32 -10.68 4.21 12.49
CA PRO A 32 -10.99 5.15 11.42
C PRO A 32 -11.79 6.35 11.93
N ILE A 33 -11.59 7.50 11.30
CA ILE A 33 -12.39 8.71 11.48
C ILE A 33 -13.46 8.72 10.38
N VAL A 34 -14.69 8.42 10.75
CA VAL A 34 -15.87 8.47 9.87
C VAL A 34 -16.40 9.90 9.85
N ALA A 35 -16.89 10.35 8.69
CA ALA A 35 -17.46 11.68 8.54
C ALA A 35 -18.76 11.82 9.38
N PRO A 36 -19.02 12.99 9.99
CA PRO A 36 -20.22 13.21 10.79
C PRO A 36 -21.49 13.05 9.95
N GLY A 37 -22.54 12.48 10.55
CA GLY A 37 -23.82 12.24 9.88
C GLY A 37 -23.85 10.98 8.99
N VAL A 38 -22.80 10.16 9.01
CA VAL A 38 -22.73 8.88 8.29
C VAL A 38 -22.89 7.71 9.26
N SER A 39 -23.50 6.61 8.80
CA SER A 39 -23.59 5.37 9.58
C SER A 39 -22.21 4.73 9.73
N GLU A 40 -21.63 4.81 10.92
CA GLU A 40 -20.32 4.23 11.23
C GLU A 40 -20.26 2.72 11.00
N SER A 41 -21.37 2.01 11.28
CA SER A 41 -21.46 0.55 11.11
C SER A 41 -21.21 0.12 9.66
N GLN A 42 -21.87 0.77 8.70
CA GLN A 42 -21.77 0.44 7.28
C GLN A 42 -20.36 0.73 6.74
N VAL A 43 -19.77 1.87 7.12
CA VAL A 43 -18.39 2.21 6.74
C VAL A 43 -17.41 1.21 7.34
N SER A 44 -17.61 0.81 8.60
CA SER A 44 -16.72 -0.09 9.32
C SER A 44 -16.70 -1.50 8.74
N ASP A 45 -17.86 -2.02 8.30
CA ASP A 45 -17.94 -3.36 7.71
C ASP A 45 -17.26 -3.43 6.34
N GLU A 46 -17.53 -2.47 5.45
CA GLU A 46 -16.84 -2.38 4.15
C GLU A 46 -15.34 -2.15 4.31
N LEU A 47 -14.95 -1.25 5.23
CA LEU A 47 -13.54 -0.98 5.51
C LEU A 47 -12.81 -2.24 5.99
N ARG A 48 -13.42 -3.04 6.86
CA ARG A 48 -12.80 -4.28 7.38
C ARG A 48 -12.43 -5.24 6.26
N GLU A 49 -13.29 -5.39 5.25
CA GLU A 49 -13.01 -6.25 4.10
C GLU A 49 -11.91 -5.65 3.19
N LEU A 50 -11.92 -4.33 2.98
CA LEU A 50 -10.87 -3.65 2.21
C LEU A 50 -9.49 -3.78 2.89
N LEU A 51 -9.42 -3.66 4.22
CA LEU A 51 -8.18 -3.84 4.98
C LEU A 51 -7.63 -5.26 4.83
N LYS A 52 -8.49 -6.28 4.82
CA LYS A 52 -8.08 -7.67 4.51
C LYS A 52 -7.59 -7.82 3.07
N ALA A 53 -8.15 -7.04 2.14
CA ALA A 53 -7.75 -7.00 0.74
C ALA A 53 -6.50 -6.14 0.47
N GLY A 54 -5.79 -5.69 1.51
CA GLY A 54 -4.53 -4.96 1.38
C GLY A 54 -4.66 -3.46 1.17
N TRP A 55 -5.84 -2.89 1.38
CA TRP A 55 -5.96 -1.46 1.63
C TRP A 55 -5.40 -1.12 3.00
N VAL A 56 -4.90 0.10 3.15
CA VAL A 56 -4.40 0.60 4.44
C VAL A 56 -5.08 1.92 4.77
N LEU A 57 -5.24 2.17 6.07
CA LEU A 57 -5.74 3.45 6.57
C LEU A 57 -4.62 4.49 6.48
N ASP A 58 -4.95 5.70 6.03
CA ASP A 58 -3.99 6.80 5.96
C ASP A 58 -3.57 7.30 7.35
N GLN A 59 -2.50 8.10 7.43
CA GLN A 59 -2.03 8.62 8.73
C GLN A 59 -3.08 9.46 9.46
N PRO A 60 -3.84 10.36 8.79
CA PRO A 60 -4.97 11.07 9.41
C PRO A 60 -6.09 10.17 9.91
N ARG A 61 -6.15 8.90 9.48
CA ARG A 61 -7.20 7.92 9.74
C ARG A 61 -8.54 8.26 9.09
N SER A 62 -8.56 9.21 8.17
CA SER A 62 -9.77 9.71 7.50
C SER A 62 -9.82 9.33 6.03
N GLY A 63 -8.90 8.48 5.58
CA GLY A 63 -8.81 8.00 4.20
C GLY A 63 -8.20 6.61 4.14
N ILE A 64 -8.27 6.01 2.95
CA ILE A 64 -7.69 4.70 2.65
C ILE A 64 -6.88 4.77 1.37
N GLU A 65 -5.82 3.97 1.32
CA GLU A 65 -4.93 3.90 0.16
C GLU A 65 -4.49 2.48 -0.18
N LYS A 66 -4.18 2.28 -1.46
CA LYS A 66 -3.61 1.03 -1.99
C LYS A 66 -2.78 1.32 -3.24
N SER A 67 -1.75 0.51 -3.44
CA SER A 67 -0.95 0.54 -4.67
C SER A 67 -1.20 -0.71 -5.50
N TYR A 68 -1.49 -0.53 -6.79
CA TYR A 68 -1.67 -1.57 -7.78
C TYR A 68 -0.46 -1.62 -8.70
N TYR A 69 -0.04 -2.81 -9.10
CA TYR A 69 1.08 -3.02 -10.01
C TYR A 69 0.61 -3.69 -11.28
N PHE A 70 1.07 -3.19 -12.42
CA PHE A 70 0.69 -3.69 -13.74
C PHE A 70 1.91 -3.98 -14.59
N LYS A 71 1.73 -4.87 -15.57
CA LYS A 71 2.85 -5.33 -16.40
C LYS A 71 3.46 -4.22 -17.25
N THR A 72 2.66 -3.24 -17.67
CA THR A 72 3.06 -2.15 -18.58
C THR A 72 2.51 -0.82 -18.10
N TYR A 73 3.14 0.27 -18.53
CA TYR A 73 2.65 1.63 -18.28
C TYR A 73 1.25 1.87 -18.87
N THR A 74 0.96 1.34 -20.05
CA THR A 74 -0.37 1.48 -20.67
C THR A 74 -1.48 0.85 -19.81
N LYS A 75 -1.24 -0.32 -19.20
CA LYS A 75 -2.20 -0.90 -18.24
C LYS A 75 -2.40 -0.04 -16.99
N CYS A 76 -1.35 0.64 -16.52
CA CYS A 76 -1.48 1.62 -15.44
C CYS A 76 -2.39 2.77 -15.88
N GLN A 77 -2.23 3.27 -17.11
CA GLN A 77 -3.05 4.33 -17.67
C GLN A 77 -4.51 3.87 -17.87
N ASP A 78 -4.75 2.65 -18.32
CA ASP A 78 -6.10 2.06 -18.46
C ASP A 78 -6.81 2.03 -17.11
N PHE A 79 -6.12 1.58 -16.06
CA PHE A 79 -6.65 1.56 -14.70
C PHE A 79 -6.93 2.99 -14.18
N PHE A 80 -5.96 3.90 -14.33
CA PHE A 80 -6.11 5.30 -13.93
C PHE A 80 -7.32 5.94 -14.60
N ASN A 81 -7.47 5.78 -15.92
CA ASN A 81 -8.58 6.36 -16.68
C ASN A 81 -9.93 5.78 -16.25
N THR A 82 -9.99 4.46 -16.06
CA THR A 82 -11.20 3.79 -15.59
C THR A 82 -11.65 4.34 -14.24
N VAL A 83 -10.72 4.47 -13.27
CA VAL A 83 -11.02 5.05 -11.97
C VAL A 83 -11.42 6.52 -12.10
N ALA A 84 -10.69 7.32 -12.88
CA ALA A 84 -10.99 8.74 -13.09
C ALA A 84 -12.39 8.98 -13.71
N ILE A 85 -12.81 8.16 -14.66
CA ILE A 85 -14.15 8.22 -15.26
C ILE A 85 -15.21 7.93 -14.20
N ARG A 86 -15.00 6.89 -13.37
CA ARG A 86 -15.93 6.55 -12.28
C ARG A 86 -15.97 7.63 -11.21
N SER A 87 -14.82 8.22 -10.88
CA SER A 87 -14.70 9.36 -9.96
C SER A 87 -15.60 10.51 -10.41
N LYS A 88 -15.51 10.88 -11.70
CA LYS A 88 -16.36 11.93 -12.28
C LYS A 88 -17.84 11.54 -12.24
N ALA A 89 -18.18 10.31 -12.61
CA ALA A 89 -19.57 9.82 -12.62
C ALA A 89 -20.20 9.78 -11.21
N LYS A 90 -19.41 9.57 -10.17
CA LYS A 90 -19.84 9.58 -8.77
C LYS A 90 -19.71 10.95 -8.10
N ASN A 91 -19.17 11.95 -8.80
CA ASN A 91 -18.81 13.24 -8.25
C ASN A 91 -17.94 13.12 -6.97
N HIS A 92 -17.04 12.14 -6.95
CA HIS A 92 -16.16 11.84 -5.83
C HIS A 92 -14.78 11.50 -6.37
N HIS A 93 -13.76 12.28 -6.01
CA HIS A 93 -12.49 12.28 -6.72
C HIS A 93 -11.38 11.72 -5.83
N SER A 94 -10.73 10.65 -6.29
CA SER A 94 -9.52 10.11 -5.67
C SER A 94 -8.31 11.00 -5.92
N THR A 95 -7.34 10.93 -5.03
CA THR A 95 -5.95 11.26 -5.38
C THR A 95 -5.29 10.03 -5.98
N MET A 96 -4.68 10.16 -7.17
CA MET A 96 -3.98 9.06 -7.83
C MET A 96 -2.58 9.46 -8.29
N ILE A 97 -1.60 8.59 -8.08
CA ILE A 97 -0.22 8.76 -8.54
C ILE A 97 0.15 7.58 -9.44
N ILE A 98 0.42 7.87 -10.71
CA ILE A 98 0.94 6.88 -11.66
C ILE A 98 2.48 6.94 -11.71
N LYS A 99 3.11 5.77 -11.63
CA LYS A 99 4.54 5.54 -11.88
C LYS A 99 4.66 4.47 -12.97
N ALA A 100 5.87 4.26 -13.52
CA ALA A 100 6.12 3.44 -14.71
C ALA A 100 5.40 2.07 -14.78
N GLY A 101 5.12 1.43 -13.64
CA GLY A 101 4.30 0.21 -13.60
C GLY A 101 3.44 0.06 -12.34
N SER A 102 3.07 1.19 -11.71
CA SER A 102 2.17 1.16 -10.55
C SER A 102 1.24 2.36 -10.52
N VAL A 103 0.05 2.17 -9.99
CA VAL A 103 -0.88 3.25 -9.65
C VAL A 103 -1.17 3.19 -8.15
N HIS A 104 -0.85 4.26 -7.44
CA HIS A 104 -1.27 4.46 -6.06
C HIS A 104 -2.58 5.25 -6.06
N VAL A 105 -3.56 4.79 -5.29
CA VAL A 105 -4.89 5.40 -5.16
C VAL A 105 -5.16 5.71 -3.69
N HIS A 106 -5.62 6.92 -3.41
CA HIS A 106 -6.07 7.36 -2.09
C HIS A 106 -7.49 7.94 -2.19
N TRP A 107 -8.35 7.49 -1.27
CA TRP A 107 -9.74 7.90 -1.13
C TRP A 107 -9.97 8.53 0.25
N THR A 108 -10.61 9.70 0.26
CA THR A 108 -11.07 10.38 1.47
C THR A 108 -12.19 11.35 1.09
N THR A 109 -13.10 11.63 2.03
CA THR A 109 -14.11 12.68 1.86
C THR A 109 -13.66 13.97 2.55
N HIS A 110 -13.59 15.06 1.77
CA HIS A 110 -13.16 16.36 2.28
C HIS A 110 -14.25 17.09 3.07
N HIS A 111 -15.52 16.92 2.72
CA HIS A 111 -16.64 17.59 3.37
C HIS A 111 -17.93 16.75 3.42
N PRO A 112 -18.51 16.51 4.62
CA PRO A 112 -17.84 16.70 5.91
C PRO A 112 -16.61 15.78 6.02
N ARG A 113 -15.59 16.22 6.75
CA ARG A 113 -14.29 15.53 6.75
C ARG A 113 -14.40 14.16 7.43
N GLY A 114 -13.89 13.12 6.77
CA GLY A 114 -13.84 11.75 7.29
C GLY A 114 -14.05 10.70 6.20
N LEU A 115 -13.95 9.43 6.54
CA LEU A 115 -14.36 8.35 5.65
C LEU A 115 -15.89 8.33 5.50
N THR A 116 -16.36 8.10 4.28
CA THR A 116 -17.76 7.82 3.99
C THR A 116 -17.90 6.47 3.30
N LEU A 117 -19.14 5.99 3.17
CA LEU A 117 -19.42 4.77 2.41
C LEU A 117 -18.93 4.90 0.96
N LEU A 118 -18.99 6.10 0.38
CA LEU A 118 -18.57 6.32 -1.00
C LEU A 118 -17.06 6.09 -1.19
N ASP A 119 -16.23 6.42 -0.21
CA ASP A 119 -14.80 6.09 -0.23
C ASP A 119 -14.58 4.57 -0.33
N THR A 120 -15.29 3.80 0.50
CA THR A 120 -15.17 2.34 0.52
C THR A 120 -15.73 1.69 -0.76
N LEU A 121 -16.82 2.20 -1.32
CA LEU A 121 -17.40 1.70 -2.56
C LEU A 121 -16.49 1.98 -3.77
N MET A 122 -15.84 3.15 -3.78
CA MET A 122 -14.89 3.50 -4.83
C MET A 122 -13.58 2.72 -4.71
N ALA A 123 -13.14 2.40 -3.50
CA ALA A 123 -12.04 1.48 -3.25
C ALA A 123 -12.35 0.06 -3.76
N ARG A 124 -13.54 -0.48 -3.45
CA ARG A 124 -14.00 -1.77 -3.99
C ARG A 124 -14.03 -1.78 -5.53
N TYR A 125 -14.52 -0.70 -6.14
CA TYR A 125 -14.48 -0.55 -7.59
C TYR A 125 -13.05 -0.61 -8.14
N CYS A 126 -12.07 0.00 -7.46
CA CYS A 126 -10.67 -0.12 -7.86
C CYS A 126 -10.20 -1.58 -7.83
N ASP A 127 -10.55 -2.36 -6.81
CA ASP A 127 -10.20 -3.79 -6.76
C ASP A 127 -10.79 -4.56 -7.96
N GLU A 128 -12.08 -4.36 -8.26
CA GLU A 128 -12.76 -4.99 -9.41
C GLU A 128 -12.09 -4.66 -10.74
N GLN A 129 -11.80 -3.37 -10.98
CA GLN A 129 -11.18 -2.94 -12.25
C GLN A 129 -9.72 -3.40 -12.35
N SER A 130 -8.99 -3.41 -11.25
CA SER A 130 -7.61 -3.90 -11.23
C SER A 130 -7.55 -5.40 -11.58
N ALA A 131 -8.49 -6.19 -11.06
CA ALA A 131 -8.61 -7.61 -11.38
C ALA A 131 -8.95 -7.82 -12.87
N SER A 132 -9.87 -7.03 -13.43
CA SER A 132 -10.23 -7.10 -14.85
C SER A 132 -9.06 -6.73 -15.78
N ILE A 133 -8.24 -5.74 -15.43
CA ILE A 133 -7.09 -5.29 -16.23
C ILE A 133 -5.91 -6.25 -16.09
N GLY A 134 -5.82 -6.95 -14.96
CA GLY A 134 -4.78 -7.92 -14.64
C GLY A 134 -3.57 -7.28 -14.00
N THR A 135 -3.56 -7.27 -12.67
CA THR A 135 -2.41 -6.90 -11.84
C THR A 135 -1.33 -7.98 -11.89
N VAL A 136 -0.11 -7.60 -11.50
CA VAL A 136 1.03 -8.50 -11.34
C VAL A 136 1.71 -8.21 -10.01
N ASP A 137 2.58 -9.10 -9.55
CA ASP A 137 3.44 -8.78 -8.40
C ASP A 137 4.36 -7.60 -8.73
N GLN A 138 4.74 -6.82 -7.71
CA GLN A 138 5.57 -5.63 -7.87
C GLN A 138 6.88 -5.90 -8.63
N ASN A 139 7.51 -7.07 -8.42
CA ASN A 139 8.75 -7.46 -9.09
C ASN A 139 8.56 -7.83 -10.57
N GLN A 140 7.34 -8.06 -11.03
CA GLN A 140 7.01 -8.43 -12.41
C GLN A 140 6.66 -7.23 -13.29
N SER A 141 6.45 -6.05 -12.70
CA SER A 141 6.19 -4.79 -13.40
C SER A 141 7.37 -4.39 -14.28
N LYS A 142 7.18 -4.22 -15.60
CA LYS A 142 8.25 -3.78 -16.51
C LYS A 142 8.51 -2.29 -16.31
N LYS A 143 9.78 -1.93 -16.13
CA LYS A 143 10.21 -0.53 -16.22
C LYS A 143 10.48 -0.17 -17.67
N CYS A 144 10.07 1.02 -18.08
CA CYS A 144 10.41 1.55 -19.39
C CYS A 144 11.88 1.98 -19.37
N HIS A 145 12.62 1.60 -20.42
CA HIS A 145 13.98 2.08 -20.67
C HIS A 145 14.00 2.70 -22.07
N PRO A 146 14.77 3.79 -22.28
CA PRO A 146 15.04 4.28 -23.62
C PRO A 146 15.61 3.15 -24.49
N ALA A 147 15.29 3.17 -25.78
CA ALA A 147 16.02 2.31 -26.72
C ALA A 147 17.51 2.68 -26.67
N PRO A 148 18.43 1.70 -26.85
CA PRO A 148 19.82 2.02 -27.12
C PRO A 148 19.90 2.98 -28.31
N ALA A 149 20.81 3.96 -28.21
CA ALA A 149 21.08 4.91 -29.27
C ALA A 149 21.67 4.23 -30.51
#